data_AF-A0A9E0CXU6-F1
#
_entry.id   AF-A0A9E0CXU6-F1
#
_cell.length_a   1.000
_cell.length_b   1.000
_cell.length_c   1.000
_cell.angle_alpha   90.00
_cell.angle_beta   90.00
_cell.angle_gamma   90.00
#
_symmetry.space_group_name_H-M   'P 1'
#
loop_
_entity.id
_entity.type
_entity.pdbx_description
1 polymer ?
#
loop_
_entity_poly.entity_id
_entity_poly.type
_entity_poly.pdbx_seq_one_letter_code
_entity_poly.pdbx_strand_id
1 'polypeptide(L)'
;MSRDHGFSVVEVVFTITLIGLVLVPLLQATLSSIRASSTAGAIVEVDSVLQDAADRVTRAGTLCEYDTYVQAALTARGWSTSQVTATYQHYEPGVTAKADTPGTWVDGACVGDPPQRTARLIQKVSITVTSKSGAVSRSIQVVKSDV
;
A
#
# COMPACT_ATOMS: atom_id res chain seq x y z
N MET A 1 -53.46 -48.30 -19.69
CA MET A 1 -52.27 -48.03 -20.52
C MET A 1 -51.76 -46.65 -20.14
N SER A 2 -50.82 -46.57 -19.19
CA SER A 2 -50.17 -45.30 -18.86
C SER A 2 -49.23 -44.94 -20.01
N ARG A 3 -49.43 -43.76 -20.57
CA ARG A 3 -48.56 -43.20 -21.61
C ARG A 3 -47.38 -42.57 -20.85
N ASP A 4 -46.20 -43.18 -20.90
CA ASP A 4 -45.00 -42.55 -20.36
C ASP A 4 -44.74 -41.26 -21.13
N HIS A 5 -44.88 -40.12 -20.44
CA HIS A 5 -44.53 -38.81 -20.97
C HIS A 5 -43.00 -38.67 -20.90
N GLY A 6 -42.31 -39.27 -21.87
CA GLY A 6 -40.87 -39.06 -22.02
C GLY A 6 -40.56 -37.57 -22.22
N PHE A 7 -39.41 -37.13 -21.72
CA PHE A 7 -38.96 -35.74 -21.85
C PHE A 7 -38.85 -35.33 -23.32
N SER A 8 -39.47 -34.20 -23.68
CA SER A 8 -39.33 -33.60 -25.02
C SER A 8 -37.94 -32.98 -25.16
N VAL A 9 -37.33 -33.08 -26.35
CA VAL A 9 -36.06 -32.40 -26.68
C VAL A 9 -36.14 -30.90 -26.36
N VAL A 10 -37.30 -30.28 -26.59
CA VAL A 10 -37.53 -28.86 -26.29
C VAL A 10 -37.42 -28.58 -24.79
N GLU A 11 -37.99 -29.44 -23.95
CA GLU A 11 -37.95 -29.30 -22.49
C GLU A 11 -36.53 -29.46 -21.95
N VAL A 12 -35.75 -30.40 -22.51
CA VAL A 12 -34.33 -30.56 -22.18
C VAL A 12 -33.51 -29.32 -22.58
N VAL A 13 -33.77 -28.74 -23.75
CA VAL A 13 -33.06 -27.52 -24.19
C VAL A 13 -33.42 -26.32 -23.29
N PHE A 14 -34.70 -26.14 -22.95
CA PHE A 14 -35.12 -25.06 -22.05
C PHE A 14 -34.52 -25.21 -20.65
N THR A 15 -34.54 -26.42 -20.08
CA THR A 15 -33.95 -26.67 -18.75
C THR A 15 -32.44 -26.40 -18.72
N ILE A 16 -31.68 -26.86 -19.73
CA ILE A 16 -30.25 -26.57 -19.84
C ILE A 16 -30.00 -25.06 -19.96
N THR A 17 -30.81 -24.36 -20.76
CA THR A 17 -30.68 -22.92 -20.97
C THR A 17 -30.95 -22.13 -19.68
N LEU A 18 -32.01 -22.50 -18.95
CA LEU A 18 -32.35 -21.89 -17.66
C LEU A 18 -31.28 -22.14 -16.60
N ILE A 19 -30.73 -23.35 -16.54
CA ILE A 19 -29.60 -23.66 -15.65
C ILE A 19 -28.38 -22.81 -16.03
N GLY A 20 -28.07 -22.68 -17.32
CA GLY A 20 -26.97 -21.85 -17.80
C GLY A 20 -27.12 -20.37 -17.40
N LEU A 21 -28.34 -19.81 -17.54
CA LEU A 21 -28.64 -18.43 -17.16
C LEU A 21 -28.43 -18.16 -15.66
N VAL A 22 -28.61 -19.17 -14.80
CA VAL A 22 -28.39 -19.04 -13.35
C VAL A 22 -26.93 -19.31 -12.97
N LEU A 23 -26.31 -20.35 -13.53
CA LEU A 23 -24.97 -20.79 -13.12
C LEU A 23 -23.87 -19.83 -13.57
N VAL A 24 -23.97 -19.24 -14.77
CA VAL A 24 -22.93 -18.34 -15.29
C VAL A 24 -22.71 -17.11 -14.40
N PRO A 25 -23.73 -16.30 -14.04
CA PRO A 25 -23.53 -15.15 -13.16
C PRO A 25 -23.08 -15.57 -11.76
N LEU A 26 -23.52 -16.74 -11.26
CA LEU A 26 -23.07 -17.26 -9.97
C LEU A 26 -21.57 -17.54 -9.96
N LEU A 27 -21.05 -18.19 -11.01
CA LEU A 27 -19.61 -18.47 -11.16
C LEU A 27 -18.79 -17.17 -11.33
N GLN A 28 -19.33 -16.18 -12.04
CA GLN A 28 -18.66 -14.88 -12.16
C GLN A 28 -18.60 -14.15 -10.80
N ALA A 29 -19.67 -14.21 -10.02
CA ALA A 29 -19.71 -13.62 -8.69
C ALA A 29 -18.70 -14.28 -7.73
N THR A 30 -18.59 -15.61 -7.73
CA THR A 30 -17.61 -16.30 -6.88
C THR A 30 -16.17 -15.97 -7.27
N LEU A 31 -15.85 -15.93 -8.56
CA LEU A 31 -14.52 -15.53 -9.04
C LEU A 31 -14.20 -14.08 -8.66
N SER A 32 -15.16 -13.17 -8.78
CA SER A 32 -15.01 -11.78 -8.35
C SER A 32 -14.76 -11.68 -6.85
N SER A 33 -15.52 -12.42 -6.04
CA SER A 33 -15.35 -12.48 -4.58
C SER A 33 -13.96 -12.98 -4.18
N ILE A 34 -13.45 -14.03 -4.85
CA ILE A 34 -12.09 -14.55 -4.59
C ILE A 34 -11.03 -13.48 -4.90
N ARG A 35 -11.14 -12.81 -6.05
CA ARG A 35 -10.20 -11.73 -6.43
C ARG A 35 -10.25 -10.54 -5.48
N ALA A 36 -11.45 -10.18 -5.03
CA ALA A 36 -11.62 -9.14 -4.02
C ALA A 36 -10.94 -9.55 -2.71
N SER A 37 -11.12 -10.80 -2.28
CA SER A 37 -10.52 -11.35 -1.06
C SER A 37 -8.98 -11.36 -1.13
N SER A 38 -8.39 -11.80 -2.25
CA SER A 38 -6.93 -11.81 -2.39
C SER A 38 -6.34 -10.39 -2.36
N THR A 39 -7.07 -9.43 -2.93
CA THR A 39 -6.65 -8.02 -2.93
C THR A 39 -6.74 -7.42 -1.52
N ALA A 40 -7.81 -7.72 -0.77
CA ALA A 40 -7.96 -7.29 0.61
C ALA A 40 -6.83 -7.84 1.51
N GLY A 41 -6.48 -9.12 1.36
CA GLY A 41 -5.34 -9.71 2.06
C GLY A 41 -4.02 -8.99 1.75
N ALA A 42 -3.74 -8.73 0.48
CA ALA A 42 -2.53 -8.00 0.08
C ALA A 42 -2.46 -6.57 0.64
N ILE A 43 -3.60 -5.87 0.74
CA ILE A 43 -3.67 -4.54 1.37
C ILE A 43 -3.29 -4.63 2.85
N VAL A 44 -3.87 -5.58 3.59
CA VAL A 44 -3.59 -5.73 5.02
C VAL A 44 -2.13 -6.07 5.28
N GLU A 45 -1.53 -6.93 4.47
CA GLU A 45 -0.10 -7.24 4.59
C GLU A 45 0.78 -6.00 4.36
N VAL A 46 0.50 -5.24 3.30
CA VAL A 46 1.22 -4.00 2.98
C VAL A 46 1.08 -2.96 4.09
N ASP A 47 -0.14 -2.74 4.59
CA ASP A 47 -0.40 -1.77 5.66
C ASP A 47 0.32 -2.15 6.96
N SER A 48 0.39 -3.45 7.26
CA SER A 48 1.10 -3.94 8.43
C SER A 48 2.63 -3.74 8.33
N VAL A 49 3.21 -3.92 7.13
CA VAL A 49 4.63 -3.62 6.87
C VAL A 49 4.89 -2.12 6.94
N LEU A 50 4.00 -1.30 6.36
CA LEU A 50 4.11 0.16 6.40
C LEU A 50 4.04 0.71 7.82
N GLN A 51 3.14 0.18 8.65
CA GLN A 51 3.05 0.57 10.05
C GLN A 51 4.32 0.24 10.83
N ASP A 52 4.88 -0.98 10.68
CA ASP A 52 6.16 -1.33 11.32
C ASP A 52 7.31 -0.44 10.81
N ALA A 53 7.36 -0.16 9.50
CA ALA A 53 8.36 0.75 8.94
C ALA A 53 8.24 2.16 9.51
N ALA A 54 7.02 2.71 9.58
CA ALA A 54 6.75 4.02 10.15
C ALA A 54 7.09 4.09 11.63
N ASP A 55 6.77 3.05 12.40
CA ASP A 55 7.09 2.95 13.83
C ASP A 55 8.61 2.94 14.06
N ARG A 56 9.37 2.20 13.25
CA ARG A 56 10.83 2.17 13.33
C ARG A 56 11.44 3.52 13.01
N VAL A 57 10.99 4.19 11.94
CA VAL A 57 11.45 5.54 11.59
C VAL A 57 11.09 6.54 12.69
N THR A 58 9.90 6.43 13.28
CA THR A 58 9.46 7.29 14.37
C THR A 58 10.30 7.12 15.63
N ARG A 59 10.68 5.87 15.97
CA ARG A 59 11.50 5.55 17.15
C ARG A 59 12.99 5.77 16.95
N ALA A 60 13.49 5.76 15.71
CA ALA A 60 14.89 6.04 15.41
C ALA A 60 15.28 7.45 15.88
N GLY A 61 16.56 7.70 16.13
CA GLY A 61 17.05 9.08 16.29
C GLY A 61 16.85 9.90 15.01
N THR A 62 17.00 11.22 15.09
CA THR A 62 17.02 12.08 13.90
C THR A 62 18.29 11.80 13.09
N LEU A 63 18.13 11.31 11.86
CA LEU A 63 19.17 10.87 10.94
C LEU A 63 18.96 11.48 9.54
N CYS A 64 19.99 11.44 8.69
CA CYS A 64 19.88 11.90 7.31
C CYS A 64 19.40 10.81 6.34
N GLU A 65 19.41 9.55 6.76
CA GLU A 65 18.94 8.41 5.99
C GLU A 65 18.24 7.43 6.93
N TYR A 66 17.13 6.85 6.47
CA TYR A 66 16.32 5.90 7.25
C TYR A 66 16.16 4.54 6.56
N ASP A 67 16.86 4.31 5.44
CA ASP A 67 16.70 3.10 4.62
C ASP A 67 16.87 1.82 5.43
N THR A 68 17.85 1.77 6.33
CA THR A 68 18.07 0.58 7.18
C THR A 68 16.86 0.26 8.06
N TYR A 69 16.16 1.27 8.59
CA TYR A 69 14.98 1.07 9.45
C TYR A 69 13.78 0.59 8.65
N VAL A 70 13.59 1.20 7.48
CA VAL A 70 12.50 0.87 6.56
C VAL A 70 12.70 -0.54 5.99
N GLN A 71 13.91 -0.88 5.54
CA GLN A 71 14.27 -2.21 5.05
C GLN A 71 14.16 -3.28 6.15
N ALA A 72 14.50 -2.94 7.40
CA ALA A 72 14.39 -3.87 8.52
C ALA A 72 12.94 -4.29 8.83
N ALA A 73 11.94 -3.44 8.54
CA ALA A 73 10.53 -3.80 8.65
C ALA A 73 10.13 -4.89 7.63
N LEU A 74 10.68 -4.81 6.42
CA LEU A 74 10.43 -5.79 5.37
C LEU A 74 11.13 -7.12 5.66
N THR A 75 12.40 -7.09 6.05
CA THR A 75 13.15 -8.31 6.34
C THR A 75 12.59 -9.07 7.55
N ALA A 76 12.07 -8.36 8.56
CA ALA A 76 11.36 -8.98 9.69
C ALA A 76 10.11 -9.78 9.29
N ARG A 77 9.55 -9.51 8.11
CA ARG A 77 8.38 -10.20 7.54
C ARG A 77 8.75 -11.15 6.40
N GLY A 78 10.04 -11.30 6.08
CA GLY A 78 10.53 -12.09 4.95
C GLY A 78 10.16 -11.49 3.59
N TRP A 79 10.13 -10.16 3.48
CA TRP A 79 9.91 -9.43 2.23
C TRP A 79 11.23 -8.97 1.63
N SER A 80 11.27 -8.81 0.31
CA SER A 80 12.45 -8.28 -0.38
C SER A 80 12.56 -6.78 -0.15
N THR A 81 13.75 -6.26 0.12
CA THR A 81 13.99 -4.81 0.27
C THR A 81 13.70 -4.02 -1.01
N SER A 82 13.64 -4.67 -2.17
CA SER A 82 13.23 -4.04 -3.44
C SER A 82 11.76 -3.58 -3.45
N GLN A 83 10.96 -4.04 -2.49
CA GLN A 83 9.53 -3.75 -2.39
C GLN A 83 9.24 -2.44 -1.63
N VAL A 84 10.27 -1.77 -1.11
CA VAL A 84 10.12 -0.52 -0.38
C VAL A 84 10.99 0.57 -0.97
N THR A 85 10.46 1.78 -0.99
CA THR A 85 11.20 3.00 -1.31
C THR A 85 10.93 4.04 -0.23
N ALA A 86 11.99 4.72 0.21
CA ALA A 86 11.90 5.87 1.08
C ALA A 86 12.36 7.11 0.32
N THR A 87 11.58 8.18 0.37
CA THR A 87 12.01 9.50 -0.12
C THR A 87 12.03 10.48 1.03
N TYR A 88 12.96 11.43 0.94
CA TYR A 88 13.32 12.30 2.04
C TYR A 88 13.16 13.75 1.64
N GLN A 89 12.53 14.52 2.52
CA GLN A 89 12.44 15.96 2.39
C GLN A 89 12.69 16.60 3.75
N HIS A 90 13.16 17.83 3.74
CA HIS A 90 13.26 18.67 4.93
C HIS A 90 12.51 19.97 4.73
N TYR A 91 12.09 20.57 5.84
CA TYR A 91 11.38 21.84 5.81
C TYR A 91 12.38 22.99 5.92
N GLU A 92 12.42 23.84 4.90
CA GLU A 92 13.11 25.12 4.95
C GLU A 92 12.12 26.21 5.37
N PRO A 93 12.26 26.78 6.58
CA PRO A 93 11.37 27.84 7.04
C PRO A 93 11.58 29.12 6.24
N GLY A 94 10.48 29.81 5.91
CA GLY A 94 10.53 31.13 5.30
C GLY A 94 10.97 32.22 6.28
N VAL A 95 11.12 33.45 5.78
CA VAL A 95 11.58 34.61 6.58
C VAL A 95 10.74 34.86 7.84
N THR A 96 9.42 34.62 7.78
CA THR A 96 8.53 34.65 8.93
C THR A 96 7.39 33.65 8.74
N ALA A 97 6.81 33.15 9.84
CA ALA A 97 5.64 32.28 9.79
C ALA A 97 4.37 32.94 9.21
N LYS A 98 4.37 34.27 9.02
CA LYS A 98 3.25 35.05 8.46
C LYS A 98 3.50 35.51 7.02
N ALA A 99 4.62 35.13 6.41
CA ALA A 99 4.88 35.42 5.01
C ALA A 99 3.90 34.64 4.12
N ASP A 100 3.67 35.12 2.90
CA ASP A 100 2.86 34.42 1.89
C ASP A 100 3.39 33.00 1.60
N THR A 101 4.69 32.79 1.83
CA THR A 101 5.34 31.47 1.82
C THR A 101 6.03 31.22 3.17
N PRO A 102 5.35 30.56 4.12
CA PRO A 102 5.89 30.32 5.47
C PRO A 102 7.04 29.30 5.50
N GLY A 103 7.26 28.59 4.40
CA GLY A 103 8.38 27.68 4.17
C GLY A 103 8.09 26.68 3.06
N THR A 104 9.10 25.91 2.67
CA THR A 104 9.04 24.95 1.56
C THR A 104 9.64 23.61 1.96
N TRP A 105 9.07 22.53 1.45
CA TRP A 105 9.70 21.21 1.53
C TRP A 105 10.72 21.09 0.41
N VAL A 106 11.97 20.83 0.77
CA VAL A 106 13.09 20.64 -0.15
C VAL A 106 13.55 19.20 -0.08
N ASP A 107 14.02 18.68 -1.21
CA ASP A 107 14.49 17.30 -1.28
C ASP A 107 15.77 17.07 -0.46
N GLY A 108 15.89 15.86 0.08
CA GLY A 108 16.93 15.47 1.02
C GLY A 108 16.46 15.56 2.47
N ALA A 109 16.93 14.65 3.33
CA ALA A 109 16.54 14.66 4.74
C ALA A 109 17.30 15.73 5.55
N CYS A 110 18.47 16.16 5.09
CA CYS A 110 19.40 17.01 5.83
C CYS A 110 19.89 18.17 4.95
N VAL A 111 20.45 19.19 5.60
CA VAL A 111 20.91 20.43 4.96
C VAL A 111 22.43 20.38 4.81
N GLY A 112 22.95 20.99 3.73
CA GLY A 112 24.39 21.16 3.50
C GLY A 112 25.04 20.07 2.63
N ASP A 113 26.32 20.28 2.32
CA ASP A 113 27.18 19.34 1.58
C ASP A 113 28.53 19.19 2.33
N PRO A 114 28.79 18.06 3.01
CA PRO A 114 27.94 16.87 3.10
C PRO A 114 26.67 17.13 3.93
N PRO A 115 25.58 16.37 3.73
CA PRO A 115 24.34 16.54 4.48
C PRO A 115 24.57 16.33 5.99
N GLN A 116 24.24 17.34 6.79
CA GLN A 116 24.39 17.28 8.24
C GLN A 116 23.08 17.58 8.96
N ARG A 117 22.94 16.99 10.15
CA ARG A 117 21.82 17.28 11.04
C ARG A 117 22.03 18.66 11.67
N THR A 118 21.03 19.51 11.53
CA THR A 118 20.96 20.81 12.19
C THR A 118 19.92 20.78 13.31
N ALA A 119 20.07 21.65 14.31
CA ALA A 119 19.06 21.80 15.36
C ALA A 119 17.76 22.38 14.75
N ARG A 120 16.59 21.96 15.25
CA ARG A 120 15.26 22.37 14.73
C ARG A 120 14.97 21.93 13.30
N LEU A 121 15.71 20.95 12.80
CA LEU A 121 15.42 20.33 11.52
C LEU A 121 14.09 19.58 11.59
N ILE A 122 13.19 19.89 10.66
CA ILE A 122 11.97 19.13 10.44
C ILE A 122 12.16 18.31 9.18
N GLN A 123 12.01 17.00 9.30
CA GLN A 123 12.18 16.03 8.23
C GLN A 123 10.86 15.36 7.92
N LYS A 124 10.64 15.01 6.67
CA LYS A 124 9.52 14.20 6.20
C LYS A 124 10.06 13.03 5.41
N VAL A 125 9.74 11.82 5.88
CA VAL A 125 10.10 10.56 5.24
C VAL A 125 8.83 9.99 4.63
N SER A 126 8.78 9.88 3.31
CA SER A 126 7.69 9.21 2.61
C SER A 126 8.11 7.78 2.29
N ILE A 127 7.44 6.82 2.92
CA ILE A 127 7.71 5.40 2.76
C ILE A 127 6.64 4.83 1.84
N THR A 128 7.04 4.16 0.76
CA THR A 128 6.14 3.46 -0.17
C THR A 128 6.46 1.98 -0.17
N VAL A 129 5.48 1.13 0.08
CA VAL A 129 5.62 -0.33 0.06
C VAL A 129 4.73 -0.91 -1.01
N THR A 130 5.26 -1.87 -1.75
CA THR A 130 4.56 -2.60 -2.80
C THR A 130 4.45 -4.08 -2.42
N SER A 131 3.24 -4.64 -2.49
CA SER A 131 2.96 -6.07 -2.25
C SER A 131 3.86 -7.01 -3.08
N LYS A 132 4.04 -8.25 -2.62
CA LYS A 132 4.87 -9.27 -3.32
C LYS A 132 4.44 -9.53 -4.76
N SER A 133 3.14 -9.41 -5.03
CA SER A 133 2.58 -9.58 -6.38
C SER A 133 2.73 -8.33 -7.25
N GLY A 134 3.12 -7.19 -6.69
CA GLY A 134 3.12 -5.89 -7.38
C GLY A 134 1.74 -5.25 -7.53
N ALA A 135 0.66 -5.93 -7.13
CA ALA A 135 -0.72 -5.48 -7.41
C ALA A 135 -1.18 -4.31 -6.52
N VAL A 136 -0.62 -4.20 -5.31
CA VAL A 136 -0.97 -3.17 -4.33
C VAL A 136 0.27 -2.38 -3.96
N SER A 137 0.18 -1.05 -3.99
CA SER A 137 1.19 -0.12 -3.49
C SER A 137 0.52 0.92 -2.59
N ARG A 138 1.14 1.21 -1.46
CA ARG A 138 0.64 2.15 -0.45
C ARG A 138 1.80 2.97 0.10
N SER A 139 1.50 4.18 0.55
CA SER A 139 2.50 5.08 1.11
C SER A 139 2.05 5.69 2.43
N ILE A 140 3.02 6.00 3.28
CA ILE A 140 2.82 6.72 4.55
C ILE A 140 3.91 7.78 4.69
N GLN A 141 3.56 8.91 5.30
CA GLN A 141 4.49 9.99 5.58
C GLN A 141 4.74 10.06 7.08
N VAL A 142 6.02 10.08 7.46
CA VAL A 142 6.47 10.28 8.84
C VAL A 142 7.17 11.62 8.92
N VAL A 143 6.65 12.53 9.74
CA VAL A 143 7.28 13.82 10.01
C VAL A 143 8.01 13.76 11.34
N LYS A 144 9.30 14.07 11.33
CA LYS A 144 10.12 14.20 12.54
C LYS A 144 10.50 15.66 12.73
N SER A 145 10.43 16.13 13.96
CA SER A 145 10.95 17.44 14.35
C SER A 145 11.84 17.28 15.59
N ASP A 146 13.00 17.91 15.55
CA ASP A 146 13.89 18.03 16.71
C ASP A 146 13.67 19.40 17.37
N VAL A 147 12.67 19.51 18.25
CA VAL A 147 12.26 20.76 18.93
C VAL A 147 12.80 20.86 20.35
#